data_AF-A0A9X2CYK3-F1
#
_entry.id   AF-A0A9X2CYK3-F1
#
_cell.length_a   1.000
_cell.length_b   1.000
_cell.length_c   1.000
_cell.angle_alpha   90.00
_cell.angle_beta   90.00
_cell.angle_gamma   90.00
#
_symmetry.space_group_name_H-M   'P 1'
#
loop_
_entity.id
_entity.type
_entity.pdbx_description
1 polymer ?
#
loop_
_entity_poly.entity_id
_entity_poly.type
_entity_poly.pdbx_seq_one_letter_code
_entity_poly.pdbx_strand_id
1 'polypeptide(L)'
;MNKTMSCFFFSIAFLVGTKGFTMNKSIKTLMLTSYELLPGKALTLANSLPNTITALCHMNVVSSHNHSILIKVLSGGGQINGTTVTKGQTLVQTVQNMQVIPVTANSGAKAEFTNLGPYTVTASCG
;
A
#
# COMPACT_ATOMS: atom_id res chain seq x y z
N MET A 1 45.64 -3.02 -51.35
CA MET A 1 46.49 -1.99 -50.69
C MET A 1 45.89 -1.67 -49.34
N ASN A 2 46.72 -1.84 -48.31
CA ASN A 2 46.41 -1.74 -46.89
C ASN A 2 46.05 -0.31 -46.45
N LYS A 3 45.14 -0.19 -45.48
CA LYS A 3 45.31 0.76 -44.38
C LYS A 3 44.53 0.31 -43.15
N THR A 4 45.24 -0.40 -42.28
CA THR A 4 44.94 -0.57 -40.86
C THR A 4 44.91 0.81 -40.20
N MET A 5 43.79 1.19 -39.58
CA MET A 5 43.74 2.35 -38.70
C MET A 5 43.34 1.88 -37.30
N SER A 6 44.37 1.86 -36.46
CA SER A 6 44.33 1.57 -35.04
C SER A 6 43.89 2.83 -34.29
N CYS A 7 42.79 2.76 -33.53
CA CYS A 7 42.41 3.80 -32.58
C CYS A 7 42.12 3.16 -31.21
N PHE A 8 43.15 3.22 -30.38
CA PHE A 8 43.16 3.44 -28.94
C PHE A 8 41.87 3.19 -28.14
N PHE A 9 42.00 2.24 -27.20
CA PHE A 9 41.19 2.10 -26.01
C PHE A 9 41.04 3.42 -25.25
N PHE A 10 39.81 3.89 -25.08
CA PHE A 10 39.46 4.80 -23.99
C PHE A 10 38.32 4.16 -23.19
N SER A 11 38.68 3.48 -22.10
CA SER A 11 37.74 3.02 -21.08
C SER A 11 37.06 4.22 -20.44
N ILE A 12 35.77 4.43 -20.76
CA ILE A 12 34.91 5.27 -19.94
C ILE A 12 34.11 4.33 -19.05
N ALA A 13 34.61 4.12 -17.83
CA ALA A 13 33.83 3.50 -16.77
C ALA A 13 32.75 4.49 -16.30
N PHE A 14 31.55 4.38 -16.87
CA PHE A 14 30.37 5.04 -16.31
C PHE A 14 29.99 4.33 -15.00
N LEU A 15 30.41 4.88 -13.86
CA LEU A 15 29.84 4.57 -12.56
C LEU A 15 28.44 5.18 -12.49
N VAL A 16 27.44 4.43 -12.97
CA VAL A 16 26.03 4.74 -12.69
C VAL A 16 25.81 4.40 -11.22
N GLY A 17 25.97 5.39 -10.35
CA GLY A 17 25.57 5.31 -8.95
C GLY A 17 24.06 5.20 -8.87
N THR A 18 23.53 3.97 -8.89
CA THR A 18 22.12 3.72 -8.57
C THR A 18 21.92 4.04 -7.09
N LYS A 19 21.37 5.22 -6.79
CA LYS A 19 20.79 5.48 -5.47
C LYS A 19 19.58 4.57 -5.34
N GLY A 20 19.77 3.39 -4.75
CA GLY A 20 18.69 2.55 -4.29
C GLY A 20 17.89 3.32 -3.27
N PHE A 21 16.70 3.79 -3.65
CA PHE A 21 15.74 4.31 -2.68
C PHE A 21 15.21 3.13 -1.90
N THR A 22 15.81 2.87 -0.74
CA THR A 22 15.23 1.95 0.25
C THR A 22 13.96 2.60 0.78
N MET A 23 12.82 2.32 0.14
CA MET A 23 11.52 2.65 0.70
C MET A 23 11.30 1.75 1.91
N ASN A 24 11.50 2.31 3.10
CA ASN A 24 11.21 1.65 4.37
C ASN A 24 9.68 1.48 4.47
N LYS A 25 9.17 0.36 3.96
CA LYS A 25 7.74 0.06 3.93
C LYS A 25 7.30 -0.31 5.35
N SER A 26 6.65 0.63 6.02
CA SER A 26 6.11 0.41 7.37
C SER A 26 4.98 -0.62 7.29
N ILE A 27 5.23 -1.80 7.88
CA ILE A 27 4.24 -2.86 8.04
C ILE A 27 3.69 -2.76 9.45
N LYS A 28 2.39 -2.56 9.58
CA LYS A 28 1.66 -2.62 10.85
C LYS A 28 0.81 -3.89 10.89
N THR A 29 0.77 -4.53 12.05
CA THR A 29 -0.17 -5.62 12.29
C THR A 29 -1.58 -5.06 12.36
N LEU A 30 -2.53 -5.69 11.67
CA LEU A 30 -3.94 -5.36 11.79
C LEU A 30 -4.43 -5.82 13.19
N MET A 31 -4.61 -4.86 14.09
CA MET A 31 -5.18 -5.01 15.44
C MET A 31 -6.30 -3.98 15.68
N LEU A 32 -6.99 -4.09 16.83
CA LEU A 32 -7.94 -3.11 17.37
C LEU A 32 -7.26 -1.74 17.67
N THR A 33 -6.86 -1.00 16.63
CA THR A 33 -6.14 0.28 16.78
C THR A 33 -6.49 1.25 15.65
N SER A 34 -5.95 2.47 15.75
CA SER A 34 -6.10 3.52 14.73
C SER A 34 -4.93 3.57 13.77
N TYR A 35 -5.23 3.79 12.49
CA TYR A 35 -4.29 3.88 11.39
C TYR A 35 -4.42 5.23 10.69
N GLU A 36 -3.29 5.92 10.52
CA GLU A 36 -3.21 7.14 9.74
C GLU A 36 -2.70 6.84 8.34
N LEU A 37 -3.50 7.20 7.34
CA LEU A 37 -3.19 7.08 5.92
C LEU A 37 -2.87 8.48 5.37
N LEU A 38 -1.58 8.80 5.34
CA LEU A 38 -1.10 10.07 4.80
C LEU A 38 -1.29 10.13 3.27
N PRO A 39 -1.60 11.31 2.70
CA PRO A 39 -1.76 11.49 1.25
C PRO A 39 -0.60 10.92 0.44
N GLY A 40 -0.91 10.11 -0.56
CA GLY A 40 0.06 9.49 -1.48
C GLY A 40 0.99 8.45 -0.85
N LYS A 41 0.88 8.17 0.46
CA LYS A 41 1.73 7.20 1.14
C LYS A 41 1.01 5.87 1.33
N ALA A 42 1.70 4.81 0.95
CA ALA A 42 1.28 3.45 1.17
C ALA A 42 1.54 3.03 2.64
N LEU A 43 0.52 2.53 3.30
CA LEU A 43 0.60 1.84 4.59
C LEU A 43 0.32 0.35 4.37
N THR A 44 1.15 -0.52 4.93
CA THR A 44 0.93 -1.96 4.79
C THR A 44 0.36 -2.53 6.07
N LEU A 45 -0.79 -3.19 5.96
CA LEU A 45 -1.43 -3.90 7.06
C LEU A 45 -1.36 -5.41 6.82
N ALA A 46 -1.06 -6.16 7.88
CA ALA A 46 -0.97 -7.62 7.83
C ALA A 46 -1.73 -8.28 8.98
N ASN A 47 -2.48 -9.34 8.68
CA ASN A 47 -2.94 -10.28 9.69
C ASN A 47 -1.87 -11.35 9.89
N SER A 48 -1.09 -11.21 10.97
CA SER A 48 -0.07 -12.19 11.38
C SER A 48 -0.60 -13.24 12.35
N LEU A 49 -1.90 -13.20 12.70
CA LEU A 49 -2.53 -14.17 13.56
C LEU A 49 -2.90 -15.43 12.76
N PRO A 50 -2.96 -16.62 13.41
CA PRO A 50 -3.32 -17.86 12.75
C PRO A 50 -4.80 -17.92 12.31
N ASN A 51 -5.65 -17.03 12.83
CA ASN A 51 -7.09 -16.98 12.58
C ASN A 51 -7.48 -15.78 11.70
N THR A 52 -8.66 -15.84 11.09
CA THR A 52 -9.26 -14.68 10.41
C THR A 52 -9.62 -13.59 11.41
N ILE A 53 -9.22 -12.35 11.11
CA ILE A 53 -9.62 -11.16 11.86
C ILE A 53 -10.83 -10.53 11.16
N THR A 54 -11.82 -10.14 11.95
CA THR A 54 -12.94 -9.30 11.50
C THR A 54 -12.92 -8.03 12.34
N ALA A 55 -13.02 -6.87 11.69
CA ALA A 55 -13.05 -5.58 12.36
C ALA A 55 -14.03 -4.63 11.65
N LEU A 56 -14.58 -3.70 12.41
CA LEU A 56 -15.31 -2.55 11.88
C LEU A 56 -14.39 -1.34 11.92
N CYS A 57 -14.04 -0.81 10.75
CA CYS A 57 -13.18 0.36 10.63
C CYS A 57 -14.02 1.63 10.49
N HIS A 58 -13.96 2.48 11.51
CA HIS A 58 -14.55 3.81 11.51
C HIS A 58 -13.61 4.80 10.83
N MET A 59 -14.07 5.38 9.72
CA MET A 59 -13.32 6.34 8.92
C MET A 59 -13.57 7.76 9.43
N ASN A 60 -12.50 8.50 9.70
CA ASN A 60 -12.53 9.92 10.00
C ASN A 60 -11.74 10.67 8.93
N VAL A 61 -12.44 11.50 8.17
CA VAL A 61 -11.90 12.25 7.03
C VAL A 61 -12.52 13.64 6.97
N VAL A 62 -11.83 14.57 6.32
CA VAL A 62 -12.35 15.93 6.10
C VAL A 62 -13.57 15.87 5.17
N SER A 63 -14.74 16.29 5.64
CA SER A 63 -16.01 16.15 4.90
C SER A 63 -16.12 16.99 3.62
N SER A 64 -15.29 18.03 3.45
CA SER A 64 -15.35 18.94 2.30
C SER A 64 -14.74 18.37 1.01
N HIS A 65 -14.19 17.15 1.04
CA HIS A 65 -13.49 16.55 -0.09
C HIS A 65 -13.83 15.08 -0.25
N ASN A 66 -13.68 14.58 -1.48
CA ASN A 66 -13.76 13.15 -1.76
C ASN A 66 -12.44 12.47 -1.36
N HIS A 67 -12.54 11.36 -0.64
CA HIS A 67 -11.40 10.55 -0.24
C HIS A 67 -11.51 9.18 -0.87
N SER A 68 -10.42 8.68 -1.43
CA SER A 68 -10.37 7.35 -2.02
C SER A 68 -9.11 6.65 -1.55
N ILE A 69 -9.25 5.39 -1.18
CA ILE A 69 -8.15 4.54 -0.73
C ILE A 69 -7.97 3.45 -1.79
N LEU A 70 -6.78 3.40 -2.38
CA LEU A 70 -6.36 2.27 -3.19
C LEU A 70 -5.89 1.15 -2.26
N ILE A 71 -6.42 -0.04 -2.46
CA ILE A 71 -6.11 -1.22 -1.67
C ILE A 71 -5.53 -2.27 -2.60
N LYS A 72 -4.33 -2.76 -2.31
CA LYS A 72 -3.65 -3.79 -3.09
C LYS A 72 -3.33 -5.00 -2.20
N VAL A 73 -3.91 -6.15 -2.51
CA VAL A 73 -3.68 -7.37 -1.72
C VAL A 73 -2.34 -8.00 -2.13
N LEU A 74 -1.39 -8.04 -1.21
CA LEU A 74 -0.04 -8.55 -1.42
C LEU A 74 0.05 -10.07 -1.17
N SER A 75 -0.68 -10.58 -0.19
CA SER A 75 -0.80 -12.01 0.12
C SER A 75 -2.13 -12.32 0.79
N GLY A 76 -2.55 -13.59 0.73
CA GLY A 76 -3.81 -14.05 1.32
C GLY A 76 -5.04 -13.43 0.64
N GLY A 77 -6.01 -13.04 1.45
CA GLY A 77 -7.27 -12.44 1.01
C GLY A 77 -8.20 -12.13 2.18
N GLY A 78 -9.39 -11.66 1.87
CA GLY A 78 -10.39 -11.26 2.86
C GLY A 78 -11.55 -10.53 2.20
N GLN A 79 -12.24 -9.70 2.97
CA GLN A 79 -13.32 -8.86 2.48
C GLN A 79 -13.15 -7.43 2.94
N ILE A 80 -13.51 -6.49 2.08
CA ILE A 80 -13.50 -5.06 2.38
C ILE A 80 -14.83 -4.50 1.93
N ASN A 81 -15.61 -3.95 2.87
CA ASN A 81 -16.96 -3.47 2.60
C ASN A 81 -17.86 -4.52 1.92
N GLY A 82 -17.75 -5.79 2.33
CA GLY A 82 -18.44 -6.94 1.72
C GLY A 82 -17.89 -7.40 0.38
N THR A 83 -16.90 -6.72 -0.20
CA THR A 83 -16.24 -7.13 -1.44
C THR A 83 -15.09 -8.08 -1.12
N THR A 84 -15.18 -9.32 -1.61
CA THR A 84 -14.09 -10.29 -1.49
C THR A 84 -12.89 -9.87 -2.35
N VAL A 85 -11.71 -9.85 -1.73
CA VAL A 85 -10.44 -9.52 -2.38
C VAL A 85 -9.41 -10.61 -2.13
N THR A 86 -8.63 -10.95 -3.15
CA THR A 86 -7.57 -11.96 -3.10
C THR A 86 -6.23 -11.40 -3.58
N LYS A 87 -5.14 -12.10 -3.26
CA LYS A 87 -3.78 -11.75 -3.71
C LYS A 87 -3.74 -11.28 -5.17
N GLY A 88 -3.06 -10.16 -5.40
CA GLY A 88 -2.86 -9.57 -6.72
C GLY A 88 -3.99 -8.62 -7.15
N GLN A 89 -5.16 -8.70 -6.50
CA GLN A 89 -6.26 -7.79 -6.80
C GLN A 89 -6.04 -6.41 -6.17
N THR A 90 -6.65 -5.42 -6.83
CA THR A 90 -6.72 -4.05 -6.36
C THR A 90 -8.18 -3.60 -6.28
N LEU A 91 -8.51 -2.86 -5.23
CA LEU A 91 -9.82 -2.24 -5.01
C LEU A 91 -9.60 -0.75 -4.74
N VAL A 92 -10.42 0.11 -5.34
CA VAL A 92 -10.49 1.52 -4.93
C VAL A 92 -11.76 1.70 -4.12
N GLN A 93 -11.60 2.07 -2.86
CA GLN A 93 -12.72 2.32 -1.95
C GLN A 93 -12.84 3.83 -1.72
N THR A 94 -13.95 4.42 -2.15
CA THR A 94 -14.31 5.77 -1.74
C THR A 94 -14.76 5.75 -0.29
N VAL A 95 -14.26 6.68 0.52
CA VAL A 95 -14.58 6.77 1.94
C VAL A 95 -15.17 8.13 2.29
N GLN A 96 -16.18 8.12 3.15
CA GLN A 96 -16.85 9.31 3.67
C GLN A 96 -16.58 9.49 5.16
N ASN A 97 -16.78 10.72 5.65
CA ASN A 97 -16.60 11.00 7.07
C ASN A 97 -17.60 10.21 7.92
N MET A 98 -17.13 9.62 9.02
CA MET A 98 -17.88 8.74 9.92
C MET A 98 -18.42 7.46 9.28
N GLN A 99 -17.98 7.10 8.07
CA GLN A 99 -18.35 5.84 7.44
C GLN A 99 -17.76 4.66 8.22
N VAL A 100 -18.55 3.60 8.39
CA VAL A 100 -18.09 2.34 8.95
C VAL A 100 -17.87 1.34 7.81
N ILE A 101 -16.67 0.76 7.75
CA ILE A 101 -16.28 -0.20 6.73
C ILE A 101 -15.96 -1.54 7.40
N PRO A 102 -16.74 -2.60 7.14
CA PRO A 102 -16.40 -3.92 7.63
C PRO A 102 -15.21 -4.48 6.85
N VAL A 103 -14.21 -4.98 7.58
CA VAL A 103 -12.99 -5.58 7.02
C VAL A 103 -12.80 -6.96 7.62
N THR A 104 -12.58 -7.95 6.77
CA THR A 104 -12.07 -9.26 7.17
C THR A 104 -10.72 -9.51 6.53
N ALA A 105 -9.81 -10.10 7.28
CA ALA A 105 -8.48 -10.47 6.82
C ALA A 105 -8.21 -11.90 7.22
N ASN A 106 -8.08 -12.80 6.23
CA ASN A 106 -7.75 -14.19 6.49
C ASN A 106 -6.36 -14.31 7.13
N SER A 107 -6.07 -15.46 7.73
CA SER A 107 -4.74 -15.77 8.27
C SER A 107 -3.64 -15.54 7.21
N GLY A 108 -2.59 -14.79 7.57
CA GLY A 108 -1.49 -14.45 6.67
C GLY A 108 -1.84 -13.43 5.57
N ALA A 109 -3.01 -12.81 5.61
CA ALA A 109 -3.38 -11.77 4.66
C ALA A 109 -2.53 -10.51 4.85
N LYS A 110 -2.12 -9.90 3.75
CA LYS A 110 -1.35 -8.65 3.72
C LYS A 110 -1.87 -7.76 2.61
N ALA A 111 -2.14 -6.51 2.93
CA ALA A 111 -2.60 -5.53 1.95
C ALA A 111 -1.90 -4.18 2.15
N GLU A 112 -1.74 -3.47 1.04
CA GLU A 112 -1.25 -2.10 1.00
C GLU A 112 -2.44 -1.16 0.81
N PHE A 113 -2.52 -0.13 1.65
CA PHE A 113 -3.54 0.89 1.63
C PHE A 113 -2.87 2.22 1.29
N THR A 114 -3.26 2.84 0.20
CA THR A 114 -2.71 4.10 -0.28
C THR A 114 -3.81 5.13 -0.37
N ASN A 115 -3.67 6.21 0.38
CA ASN A 115 -4.60 7.33 0.30
C ASN A 115 -4.36 8.10 -1.00
N LEU A 116 -5.36 8.10 -1.89
CA LEU A 116 -5.35 8.85 -3.14
C LEU A 116 -5.90 10.28 -2.98
N GLY A 117 -6.44 10.60 -1.80
CA GLY A 117 -6.97 11.91 -1.47
C GLY A 117 -5.89 12.91 -1.00
N PRO A 118 -6.22 14.20 -0.96
CA PRO A 118 -5.28 15.27 -0.59
C PRO A 118 -5.10 15.45 0.92
N TYR A 119 -5.97 14.88 1.76
CA TYR A 119 -5.91 15.00 3.23
C TYR A 119 -5.72 13.64 3.89
N THR A 120 -5.13 13.65 5.09
CA THR A 120 -4.97 12.45 5.91
C THR A 120 -6.33 11.79 6.19
N VAL A 121 -6.35 10.47 6.06
CA VAL A 121 -7.49 9.62 6.42
C VAL A 121 -7.13 8.84 7.67
N THR A 122 -7.98 8.89 8.69
CA THR A 122 -7.79 8.10 9.91
C THR A 122 -8.81 6.97 9.94
N ALA A 123 -8.37 5.75 10.17
CA ALA A 123 -9.22 4.57 10.28
C ALA A 123 -9.03 3.92 11.66
N SER A 124 -10.08 3.92 12.49
CA SER A 124 -10.08 3.24 13.78
C SER A 124 -10.80 1.90 13.63
N CYS A 125 -10.06 0.79 13.69
CA CYS A 125 -10.63 -0.54 13.52
C CYS A 125 -10.74 -1.23 14.89
N GLY A 126 -11.88 -1.85 15.15
CA GLY A 126 -12.15 -2.60 16.38
C GLY A 126 -13.22 -3.67 16.22
#